data_AF-A0A7L6LAA2-F1
#
_entry.id   AF-A0A7L6LAA2-F1
#
_cell.length_a   1.000
_cell.length_b   1.000
_cell.length_c   1.000
_cell.angle_alpha   90.00
_cell.angle_beta   90.00
_cell.angle_gamma   90.00
#
_symmetry.space_group_name_H-M   'P 1'
#
loop_
_entity.id
_entity.type
_entity.pdbx_description
1 polymer ?
#
loop_
_entity_poly.entity_id
_entity_poly.type
_entity_poly.pdbx_seq_one_letter_code
_entity_poly.pdbx_strand_id
1 'polypeptide(L)' 'MLFNIKLNNFKSFSSETEIPLAPITLIYGPNSSGKSIIIQALLALKQSLIGNNKTVNLYLLVNV' A
#
# COMPACT_ATOMS: atom_id res chain seq x y z
N MET A 1 -5.25 -13.62 1.44
CA MET A 1 -6.18 -12.52 1.80
C MET A 1 -5.36 -11.42 2.45
N LEU A 2 -5.60 -10.14 2.09
CA LEU A 2 -4.83 -8.99 2.58
C LEU A 2 -5.66 -8.25 3.64
N PHE A 3 -5.13 -8.08 4.84
CA PHE A 3 -5.85 -7.50 5.98
C PHE A 3 -5.35 -6.11 6.39
N ASN A 4 -4.15 -5.74 5.95
CA ASN A 4 -3.50 -4.50 6.36
C ASN A 4 -2.40 -4.10 5.38
N ILE A 5 -2.15 -2.80 5.26
CA ILE A 5 -1.00 -2.24 4.56
C ILE A 5 -0.33 -1.22 5.48
N LYS A 6 0.99 -1.29 5.59
CA LYS A 6 1.81 -0.25 6.21
C LYS A 6 2.56 0.52 5.14
N LEU A 7 2.42 1.83 5.13
CA LEU A 7 3.14 2.75 4.26
C LEU A 7 4.08 3.58 5.11
N ASN A 8 5.36 3.61 4.76
CA ASN A 8 6.35 4.47 5.39
C ASN A 8 7.20 5.10 4.28
N ASN A 9 7.37 6.42 4.32
CA ASN A 9 8.08 7.19 3.30
C ASN A 9 7.63 6.88 1.85
N PHE A 10 6.32 6.70 1.64
CA PHE A 10 5.74 6.34 0.35
C PHE A 10 4.94 7.50 -0.23
N LYS A 11 5.58 8.27 -1.12
CA LYS A 11 4.99 9.48 -1.75
C LYS A 11 4.50 10.47 -0.67
N SER A 12 3.21 10.80 -0.67
CA SER A 12 2.63 11.75 0.31
C SER A 12 2.49 11.17 1.72
N PHE A 13 2.71 9.87 1.93
CA PHE A 13 2.75 9.25 3.25
C PHE A 13 4.18 9.30 3.79
N SER A 14 4.56 10.43 4.39
CA SER A 14 5.91 10.66 4.94
C SER A 14 6.14 9.96 6.27
N SER A 15 5.09 9.80 7.09
CA SER A 15 5.12 9.04 8.34
C SER A 15 4.55 7.64 8.16
N GLU A 16 4.98 6.72 9.03
CA GLU A 16 4.39 5.39 9.09
C GLU A 16 2.87 5.50 9.28
N THR A 17 2.13 4.88 8.36
CA THR A 17 0.68 4.89 8.32
C THR A 17 0.20 3.46 8.11
N GLU A 18 -0.63 2.99 9.04
CA GLU A 18 -1.26 1.68 8.98
C GLU A 18 -2.69 1.82 8.45
N ILE A 19 -3.02 1.03 7.42
CA ILE A 19 -4.31 1.06 6.74
C ILE A 19 -4.93 -0.34 6.83
N PRO A 20 -5.87 -0.55 7.78
CA PRO A 20 -6.58 -1.82 7.88
C PRO A 20 -7.48 -2.01 6.66
N LEU A 21 -7.59 -3.26 6.20
CA LEU A 21 -8.42 -3.65 5.07
C LEU A 21 -9.48 -4.64 5.50
N ALA A 22 -10.70 -4.41 5.02
CA ALA A 22 -11.82 -5.33 5.13
C ALA A 22 -12.13 -5.95 3.74
N PRO A 23 -12.92 -7.04 3.68
CA PRO A 23 -13.31 -7.66 2.41
C PRO A 23 -13.85 -6.67 1.36
N ILE A 24 -14.53 -5.61 1.83
CA ILE A 24 -14.86 -4.43 1.04
C ILE A 24 -14.32 -3.21 1.80
N THR A 25 -13.40 -2.47 1.17
CA THR A 25 -12.81 -1.26 1.74
C THR A 25 -13.17 -0.07 0.86
N LEU A 26 -13.83 0.94 1.43
CA LEU A 26 -14.17 2.19 0.75
C LEU A 26 -13.08 3.25 1.00
N ILE A 27 -12.47 3.76 -0.08
CA ILE A 27 -11.47 4.83 -0.01
C ILE A 27 -12.12 6.13 -0.52
N TYR A 28 -12.34 7.09 0.36
CA TYR A 28 -13.02 8.36 0.05
C TYR A 28 -12.35 9.56 0.77
N GLY A 29 -12.69 10.79 0.36
CA GLY A 29 -12.13 12.03 0.91
C GLY A 29 -11.75 13.06 -0.15
N PRO A 30 -11.25 14.25 0.24
CA PRO A 30 -10.90 15.34 -0.67
C PRO A 30 -9.90 14.97 -1.76
N ASN A 31 -9.92 15.65 -2.91
CA ASN A 31 -8.91 15.45 -3.95
C ASN A 31 -7.51 15.75 -3.40
N SER A 32 -6.51 15.03 -3.92
CA SER A 32 -5.11 15.12 -3.45
C SER A 32 -4.83 14.59 -2.03
N SER A 33 -5.81 13.99 -1.34
CA SER A 33 -5.61 13.44 0.02
C SER A 33 -4.85 12.10 0.09
N GLY A 34 -4.18 11.67 -0.99
CA GLY A 34 -3.42 10.41 -1.01
C GLY A 34 -4.19 9.13 -1.36
N LYS A 35 -5.48 9.21 -1.72
CA LYS A 35 -6.30 8.03 -2.10
C LYS A 35 -5.69 7.20 -3.23
N SER A 36 -5.29 7.85 -4.32
CA SER A 36 -4.65 7.16 -5.46
C SER A 36 -3.30 6.55 -5.08
N ILE A 37 -2.62 7.10 -4.08
CA ILE A 37 -1.34 6.59 -3.59
C ILE A 37 -1.54 5.26 -2.85
N ILE A 38 -2.65 5.09 -2.11
CA ILE A 38 -3.03 3.79 -1.51
C ILE A 38 -3.20 2.72 -2.60
N ILE A 39 -3.90 3.05 -3.69
CA ILE A 39 -4.09 2.13 -4.83
C ILE A 39 -2.76 1.83 -5.52
N GLN A 40 -1.89 2.83 -5.68
CA GLN A 40 -0.55 2.63 -6.26
C GLN A 40 0.34 1.75 -5.39
N ALA A 41 0.27 1.86 -4.06
CA ALA A 41 0.99 0.96 -3.16
C ALA A 41 0.52 -0.49 -3.31
N LEU A 42 -0.80 -0.72 -3.39
CA LEU A 42 -1.38 -2.04 -3.69
C LEU A 42 -0.90 -2.61 -5.03
N LEU A 43 -0.84 -1.78 -6.08
CA LEU A 43 -0.35 -2.18 -7.39
C LEU A 43 1.15 -2.50 -7.38
N ALA A 44 1.94 -1.74 -6.64
CA ALA A 44 3.37 -2.00 -6.46
C ALA A 44 3.59 -3.34 -5.73
N LEU A 45 2.88 -3.58 -4.63
CA LEU A 45 2.89 -4.85 -3.91
C LEU A 45 2.53 -6.02 -4.84
N LYS A 46 1.46 -5.89 -5.63
CA LYS A 46 1.03 -6.90 -6.59
C LYS A 46 2.14 -7.23 -7.59
N GLN A 47 2.79 -6.23 -8.18
CA GLN A 47 3.86 -6.41 -9.16
C GLN A 47 5.07 -7.14 -8.56
N SER A 48 5.47 -6.77 -7.34
CA SER A 48 6.57 -7.42 -6.64
C SER A 48 6.28 -8.88 -6.27
N LEU A 49 5.01 -9.24 -6.04
CA LEU A 49 4.59 -10.61 -5.72
C LEU A 49 4.43 -11.49 -6.96
N ILE A 50 4.09 -10.92 -8.13
CA ILE A 50 3.84 -11.70 -9.38
C ILE A 50 5.11 -12.41 -9.90
N GLY A 51 6.30 -12.11 -9.38
CA GLY A 51 7.54 -12.85 -9.70
C GLY A 51 7.97 -13.90 -8.67
N ASN A 52 7.33 -13.99 -7.50
CA ASN A 52 7.77 -14.83 -6.39
C ASN A 52 6.60 -15.58 -5.75
N ASN A 53 6.42 -16.86 -6.09
CA ASN A 53 5.45 -17.79 -5.46
C ASN A 53 5.88 -18.22 -4.04
N LYS A 54 6.26 -17.26 -3.19
CA LYS A 54 6.60 -17.50 -1.78
C LYS A 54 5.82 -16.55 -0.90
N THR A 55 5.39 -17.03 0.26
CA THR A 55 4.92 -16.18 1.35
C THR A 55 6.14 -15.44 1.89
N VAL A 56 6.33 -14.18 1.50
CA VAL A 56 7.46 -13.34 1.92
C VAL A 56 6.93 -12.09 2.59
N ASN A 57 7.52 -11.70 3.71
CA ASN A 57 7.37 -10.34 4.23
C ASN A 57 8.10 -9.38 3.27
N LEU A 58 7.33 -8.74 2.39
CA LEU A 58 7.86 -7.86 1.37
C LEU A 58 7.94 -6.43 1.90
N TYR A 59 9.17 -5.93 2.04
CA TYR A 59 9.45 -4.53 2.36
C TYR A 59 9.75 -3.77 1.07
N LEU A 60 8.79 -2.98 0.59
CA LEU A 60 9.01 -2.03 -0.50
C LEU A 60 9.60 -0.75 0.08
N LEU A 61 10.93 -0.65 0.11
CA LEU A 61 11.63 0.59 0.40
C LEU A 61 11.67 1.43 -0.88
N VAL A 62 10.79 2.42 -0.97
CA VAL A 62 10.84 3.46 -2.01
C VAL A 62 11.66 4.60 -1.45
N ASN A 63 12.94 4.67 -1.84
CA ASN A 63 13.74 5.86 -1.63
C ASN A 63 13.39 6.87 -2.73
N VAL A 64 12.90 8.04 -2.34
CA VAL A 64 12.77 9.21 -3.22
C VAL A 64 14.05 10.02 -3.14
#